data_AF-A0A645ELJ2-F1
#
_entry.id   AF-A0A645ELJ2-F1
#
_cell.length_a   1.000
_cell.length_b   1.000
_cell.length_c   1.000
_cell.angle_alpha   90.00
_cell.angle_beta   90.00
_cell.angle_gamma   90.00
#
_symmetry.space_group_name_H-M   'P 1'
#
loop_
_entity.id
_entity.type
_entity.pdbx_description
1 polymer ?
#
loop_
_entity_poly.entity_id
_entity_poly.type
_entity_poly.pdbx_seq_one_letter_code
_entity_poly.pdbx_strand_id
1 'polypeptide(L)'
;MLGKLEKCFRDASALINLEQTFFGDVDKDKDIMRELASMCEVFQGEFLIPEIITPESDVVYNPNFGIAGNYVGGADGDILIDGVLYDFKTSKSCGYTWQDVTQLIGYYFLNEISVEKGDFYEDLGIRRVAFYRARFGEIEYYDTDIFTEKASLPPQAFSIVNGEVIFNGDNISFIDKTTRDQTIEELLAYFNKPI
;
A
#
# COMPACT_ATOMS: atom_id res chain seq x y z
N MET A 1 -4.99 18.18 15.08
CA MET A 1 -5.11 19.41 14.24
C MET A 1 -4.73 19.14 12.78
N LEU A 2 -3.58 18.51 12.50
CA LEU A 2 -3.09 18.22 11.15
C LEU A 2 -3.98 17.25 10.35
N GLY A 3 -4.38 16.11 10.91
CA GLY A 3 -5.28 15.17 10.21
C GLY A 3 -6.68 15.72 9.89
N LYS A 4 -7.14 16.74 10.64
CA LYS A 4 -8.40 17.45 10.32
C LYS A 4 -8.22 18.38 9.12
N LEU A 5 -7.05 19.01 8.98
CA LEU A 5 -6.69 19.83 7.81
C LEU A 5 -6.51 18.98 6.56
N GLU A 6 -5.84 17.83 6.67
CA GLU A 6 -5.67 16.89 5.56
C GLU A 6 -7.02 16.36 5.06
N LYS A 7 -7.93 16.00 5.98
CA LYS A 7 -9.30 15.62 5.61
C LYS A 7 -10.02 16.73 4.86
N CYS A 8 -9.92 17.99 5.30
CA CYS A 8 -10.51 19.12 4.58
C CYS A 8 -9.87 19.38 3.20
N PHE A 9 -8.58 19.06 3.04
CA PHE A 9 -7.90 19.15 1.74
C PHE A 9 -8.37 18.05 0.78
N ARG A 10 -8.54 16.82 1.28
CA ARG A 10 -9.01 15.66 0.48
C ARG A 10 -10.52 15.74 0.16
N ASP A 11 -11.34 16.21 1.09
CA ASP A 11 -12.78 16.41 0.92
C ASP A 11 -13.08 17.90 0.68
N ALA A 12 -13.12 18.35 -0.58
CA ALA A 12 -13.44 19.74 -0.94
C ALA A 12 -14.82 20.24 -0.41
N SER A 13 -15.69 19.34 0.06
CA SER A 13 -17.00 19.60 0.67
C SER A 13 -16.96 19.89 2.17
N ALA A 14 -15.84 19.64 2.86
CA ALA A 14 -15.72 19.76 4.33
C ALA A 14 -15.59 21.20 4.84
N LEU A 15 -15.50 22.20 3.95
CA LEU A 15 -15.39 23.62 4.31
C LEU A 15 -16.64 24.19 5.01
N ILE A 16 -17.77 23.48 4.98
CA ILE A 16 -19.07 24.01 5.44
C ILE A 16 -19.23 23.98 6.98
N ASN A 17 -18.39 23.26 7.75
CA ASN A 17 -18.51 23.21 9.21
C ASN A 17 -17.15 23.14 9.94
N LEU A 18 -16.29 24.14 9.71
CA LEU A 18 -14.95 24.22 10.31
C LEU A 18 -15.01 24.24 11.85
N GLU A 19 -15.88 25.03 12.48
CA GLU A 19 -15.92 25.11 13.96
C GLU A 19 -16.28 23.78 14.64
N GLN A 20 -17.30 23.07 14.16
CA GLN A 20 -17.66 21.75 14.70
C GLN A 20 -16.56 20.71 14.41
N THR A 21 -15.92 20.78 13.25
CA THR A 21 -14.84 19.85 12.87
C THR A 21 -13.62 20.04 13.76
N PHE A 22 -13.24 21.28 14.07
CA PHE A 22 -12.04 21.60 14.85
C PHE A 22 -12.26 21.52 16.36
N PHE A 23 -13.42 21.95 16.88
CA PHE A 23 -13.64 22.18 18.32
C PHE A 23 -14.75 21.32 18.95
N GLY A 24 -15.32 20.36 18.21
CA GLY A 24 -16.61 19.76 18.56
C GLY A 24 -16.67 18.78 19.73
N ASP A 25 -15.57 18.23 20.26
CA ASP A 25 -15.71 17.20 21.31
C ASP A 25 -14.41 16.88 22.08
N VAL A 26 -14.21 17.53 23.23
CA VAL A 26 -13.00 17.37 24.08
C VAL A 26 -12.84 15.93 24.59
N ASP A 27 -13.93 15.20 24.79
CA ASP A 27 -13.86 13.81 25.29
C ASP A 27 -13.49 12.82 24.18
N LYS A 28 -13.89 13.07 22.92
CA LYS A 28 -13.37 12.28 21.78
C LYS A 28 -11.88 12.50 21.58
N ASP A 29 -11.39 13.73 21.79
CA ASP A 29 -9.96 14.01 21.69
C ASP A 29 -9.17 13.22 22.76
N LYS A 30 -9.71 13.02 23.97
CA LYS A 30 -9.08 12.17 25.00
C LYS A 30 -9.05 10.70 24.60
N ASP A 31 -10.13 10.17 24.04
CA ASP A 31 -10.18 8.78 23.62
C ASP A 31 -9.25 8.50 22.43
N ILE A 32 -9.15 9.43 21.47
CA ILE A 32 -8.16 9.37 20.38
C ILE A 32 -6.74 9.37 20.95
N MET A 33 -6.44 10.24 21.92
CA MET A 33 -5.11 10.30 22.53
C MET A 33 -4.75 9.01 23.28
N ARG A 34 -5.70 8.40 24.00
CA ARG A 34 -5.52 7.10 24.64
C ARG A 34 -5.27 5.99 23.62
N GLU A 35 -6.05 6.00 22.55
CA GLU A 35 -5.94 5.02 21.47
C GLU A 35 -4.59 5.11 20.76
N LEU A 36 -4.14 6.33 20.46
CA LEU A 36 -2.82 6.59 19.89
C LEU A 36 -1.70 6.17 20.84
N ALA A 37 -1.80 6.52 22.13
CA ALA A 37 -0.81 6.11 23.13
C ALA A 37 -0.69 4.58 23.20
N SER A 38 -1.82 3.87 23.23
CA SER A 38 -1.85 2.41 23.21
C SER A 38 -1.21 1.83 21.94
N MET A 39 -1.47 2.41 20.76
CA MET A 39 -0.81 1.97 19.53
C MET A 39 0.70 2.24 19.54
N CYS A 40 1.14 3.36 20.12
CA CYS A 40 2.57 3.64 20.29
C CYS A 40 3.24 2.62 21.21
N GLU A 41 2.59 2.24 22.32
CA GLU A 41 3.08 1.20 23.22
C GLU A 41 3.22 -0.15 22.50
N VAL A 42 2.20 -0.55 21.72
CA VAL A 42 2.24 -1.77 20.90
C VAL A 42 3.35 -1.69 19.86
N PHE A 43 3.48 -0.57 19.15
CA PHE A 43 4.55 -0.38 18.16
C PHE A 43 5.94 -0.50 18.78
N GLN A 44 6.15 0.10 19.95
CA GLN A 44 7.42 0.01 20.67
C GLN A 44 7.69 -1.42 21.19
N GLY A 45 6.66 -2.12 21.66
CA GLY A 45 6.79 -3.44 22.26
C GLY A 45 6.87 -4.59 21.25
N GLU A 46 6.28 -4.43 20.06
CA GLU A 46 6.09 -5.53 19.11
C GLU A 46 6.75 -5.29 17.75
N PHE A 47 6.91 -4.02 17.31
CA PHE A 47 7.54 -3.70 16.02
C PHE A 47 8.99 -3.20 16.17
N LEU A 48 9.27 -2.34 17.16
CA LEU A 48 10.61 -1.83 17.42
C LEU A 48 11.45 -2.77 18.30
N ILE A 49 11.40 -4.06 17.99
CA ILE A 49 12.15 -5.10 18.67
C ILE A 49 13.36 -5.54 17.82
N PRO A 50 14.45 -6.04 18.45
CA PRO A 50 15.66 -6.43 17.73
C PRO A 50 15.47 -7.49 16.64
N GLU A 51 14.41 -8.29 16.72
CA GLU A 51 14.03 -9.29 15.74
C GLU A 51 13.54 -8.69 14.41
N ILE A 52 13.08 -7.43 14.43
CA ILE A 52 12.54 -6.73 13.26
C ILE A 52 13.49 -5.62 12.82
N ILE A 53 14.03 -4.85 13.76
CA ILE A 53 14.87 -3.69 13.47
C ILE A 53 15.99 -3.54 14.49
N THR A 54 17.18 -3.27 13.97
CA THR A 54 18.39 -3.01 14.76
C THR A 54 19.01 -1.67 14.33
N PRO A 55 19.94 -1.08 15.11
CA PRO A 55 20.69 0.10 14.67
C PRO A 55 21.50 -0.10 13.39
N GLU A 56 21.79 -1.35 13.03
CA GLU A 56 22.54 -1.74 11.84
C GLU A 56 21.63 -2.08 10.64
N SER A 57 20.31 -2.13 10.83
CA SER A 57 19.35 -2.42 9.76
C SER A 57 19.35 -1.34 8.69
N ASP A 58 19.20 -1.75 7.43
CA ASP A 58 18.97 -0.84 6.32
C ASP A 58 17.50 -0.46 6.26
N VAL A 59 17.20 0.83 6.35
CA VAL A 59 15.84 1.36 6.52
C VAL A 59 15.56 2.45 5.49
N VAL A 60 14.55 2.22 4.66
CA VAL A 60 14.01 3.22 3.73
C VAL A 60 12.61 3.60 4.20
N TYR A 61 12.44 4.87 4.59
CA TYR A 61 11.15 5.44 4.93
C TYR A 61 10.45 5.92 3.67
N ASN A 62 9.15 5.62 3.57
CA ASN A 62 8.31 6.02 2.45
C ASN A 62 8.95 5.70 1.07
N PRO A 63 9.36 4.45 0.81
CA PRO A 63 10.00 4.08 -0.45
C PRO A 63 9.06 4.34 -1.62
N ASN A 64 9.57 5.04 -2.63
CA ASN A 64 8.85 5.25 -3.89
C ASN A 64 9.23 4.19 -4.92
N PHE A 65 8.44 4.09 -5.98
CA PHE A 65 8.65 3.11 -7.06
C PHE A 65 9.02 3.75 -8.39
N GLY A 66 9.73 4.88 -8.36
CA GLY A 66 10.25 5.54 -9.56
C GLY A 66 9.19 5.82 -10.63
N ILE A 67 9.53 5.55 -11.88
CA ILE A 67 8.66 5.81 -13.02
C ILE A 67 7.38 4.95 -12.99
N ALA A 68 7.48 3.69 -12.52
CA ALA A 68 6.31 2.82 -12.40
C ALA A 68 5.30 3.39 -11.39
N GLY A 69 5.78 3.88 -10.24
CA GLY A 69 4.94 4.58 -9.26
C GLY A 69 4.27 5.82 -9.84
N ASN A 70 4.98 6.59 -10.66
CA ASN A 70 4.39 7.75 -11.34
C ASN A 70 3.27 7.37 -12.31
N TYR A 71 3.36 6.23 -13.00
CA TYR A 71 2.31 5.77 -13.91
C TYR A 71 0.99 5.46 -13.22
N VAL A 72 1.03 5.02 -11.97
CA VAL A 72 -0.20 4.74 -11.20
C VAL A 72 -0.73 5.97 -10.44
N GLY A 73 -0.21 7.16 -10.73
CA GLY A 73 -0.62 8.41 -10.08
C GLY A 73 0.11 8.69 -8.76
N GLY A 74 1.23 8.00 -8.52
CA GLY A 74 1.98 8.02 -7.28
C GLY A 74 1.76 6.74 -6.47
N ALA A 75 2.85 6.20 -5.94
CA ALA A 75 2.85 5.04 -5.06
C ALA A 75 4.05 5.12 -4.14
N ASP A 76 3.79 5.02 -2.83
CA ASP A 76 4.80 5.03 -1.79
C ASP A 76 4.44 3.94 -0.76
N GLY A 77 5.41 3.07 -0.44
CA GLY A 77 5.26 2.11 0.67
C GLY A 77 5.41 2.82 2.02
N ASP A 78 5.09 2.16 3.14
CA ASP A 78 5.27 2.82 4.44
C ASP A 78 6.75 2.76 4.90
N ILE A 79 7.32 1.56 4.99
CA ILE A 79 8.71 1.36 5.42
C ILE A 79 9.29 0.06 4.86
N LEU A 80 10.52 0.13 4.39
CA LEU A 80 11.33 -1.02 4.01
C LEU A 80 12.42 -1.21 5.05
N ILE A 81 12.55 -2.42 5.60
CA ILE A 81 13.61 -2.78 6.55
C ILE A 81 14.25 -4.08 6.09
N ASP A 82 15.55 -4.06 5.82
CA ASP A 82 16.33 -5.26 5.47
C ASP A 82 15.67 -6.11 4.36
N GLY A 83 15.12 -5.45 3.33
CA GLY A 83 14.43 -6.08 2.19
C GLY A 83 13.01 -6.58 2.45
N VAL A 84 12.42 -6.25 3.61
CA VAL A 84 11.00 -6.49 3.93
C VAL A 84 10.22 -5.19 3.82
N LEU A 85 9.25 -5.12 2.92
CA LEU A 85 8.36 -3.97 2.77
C LEU A 85 7.13 -4.13 3.65
N TYR A 86 6.98 -3.25 4.63
CA TYR A 86 5.83 -3.25 5.53
C TYR A 86 4.78 -2.23 5.10
N ASP A 87 3.52 -2.64 5.20
CA ASP A 87 2.34 -1.78 5.10
C ASP A 87 1.57 -1.80 6.43
N PHE A 88 1.33 -0.62 6.99
CA PHE A 88 0.83 -0.41 8.34
C PHE A 88 -0.69 -0.24 8.31
N LYS A 89 -1.39 -1.22 8.89
CA LYS A 89 -2.84 -1.16 9.03
C LYS A 89 -3.26 -0.75 10.44
N THR A 90 -4.01 0.33 10.50
CA THR A 90 -4.58 0.89 11.74
C THR A 90 -6.09 0.63 11.87
N SER A 91 -6.63 -0.27 11.05
CA SER A 91 -8.05 -0.65 11.10
C SER A 91 -8.37 -1.41 12.40
N LYS A 92 -9.62 -1.28 12.87
CA LYS A 92 -10.12 -2.03 14.04
C LYS A 92 -10.64 -3.42 13.66
N SER A 93 -10.86 -3.67 12.37
CA SER A 93 -11.37 -4.95 11.87
C SER A 93 -10.30 -6.04 11.89
N CYS A 94 -10.77 -7.28 11.97
CA CYS A 94 -9.95 -8.45 11.72
C CYS A 94 -9.85 -8.67 10.20
N GLY A 95 -8.63 -8.89 9.70
CA GLY A 95 -8.35 -9.15 8.28
C GLY A 95 -8.10 -7.91 7.42
N TYR A 96 -7.85 -8.19 6.14
CA TYR A 96 -7.48 -7.20 5.11
C TYR A 96 -8.53 -7.16 4.01
N THR A 97 -8.70 -5.99 3.41
CA THR A 97 -9.48 -5.85 2.19
C THR A 97 -8.69 -6.36 0.99
N TRP A 98 -9.38 -6.64 -0.11
CA TRP A 98 -8.70 -6.99 -1.37
C TRP A 98 -7.78 -5.85 -1.83
N GLN A 99 -8.20 -4.60 -1.62
CA GLN A 99 -7.42 -3.41 -1.95
C GLN A 99 -6.09 -3.40 -1.20
N ASP A 100 -6.10 -3.71 0.09
CA ASP A 100 -4.89 -3.82 0.91
C ASP A 100 -3.91 -4.85 0.34
N VAL A 101 -4.43 -6.05 -0.01
CA VAL A 101 -3.63 -7.13 -0.62
C VAL A 101 -3.05 -6.70 -1.97
N THR A 102 -3.87 -6.11 -2.85
CA THR A 102 -3.40 -5.67 -4.17
C THR A 102 -2.41 -4.51 -4.10
N GLN A 103 -2.51 -3.65 -3.09
CA GLN A 103 -1.55 -2.56 -2.88
C GLN A 103 -0.16 -3.13 -2.57
N LEU A 104 -0.09 -4.07 -1.63
CA LEU A 104 1.16 -4.68 -1.19
C LEU A 104 1.84 -5.47 -2.33
N ILE A 105 1.05 -6.24 -3.10
CA ILE A 105 1.52 -6.94 -4.30
C ILE A 105 1.94 -5.95 -5.40
N GLY A 106 1.17 -4.87 -5.57
CA GLY A 106 1.46 -3.81 -6.53
C GLY A 106 2.82 -3.19 -6.29
N TYR A 107 3.17 -2.90 -5.04
CA TYR A 107 4.48 -2.35 -4.67
C TYR A 107 5.65 -3.22 -5.10
N TYR A 108 5.55 -4.54 -4.93
CA TYR A 108 6.55 -5.47 -5.44
C TYR A 108 6.70 -5.35 -6.97
N PHE A 109 5.61 -5.41 -7.73
CA PHE A 109 5.69 -5.29 -9.20
C PHE A 109 6.17 -3.92 -9.68
N LEU A 110 5.81 -2.84 -8.99
CA LEU A 110 6.28 -1.50 -9.35
C LEU A 110 7.80 -1.37 -9.17
N ASN A 111 8.38 -2.00 -8.13
CA ASN A 111 9.83 -2.12 -7.98
C ASN A 111 10.44 -2.85 -9.17
N GLU A 112 9.96 -4.06 -9.47
CA GLU A 112 10.50 -4.89 -10.57
C GLU A 112 10.45 -4.16 -11.92
N ILE A 113 9.33 -3.49 -12.22
CA ILE A 113 9.16 -2.73 -13.47
C ILE A 113 10.16 -1.56 -13.52
N SER A 114 10.31 -0.80 -12.43
CA SER A 114 11.23 0.34 -12.42
C SER A 114 12.69 -0.09 -12.53
N VAL A 115 13.06 -1.22 -11.94
CA VAL A 115 14.39 -1.84 -12.10
C VAL A 115 14.61 -2.25 -13.56
N GLU A 116 13.65 -2.92 -14.19
CA GLU A 116 13.75 -3.35 -15.59
C GLU A 116 13.87 -2.17 -16.56
N LYS A 117 13.15 -1.07 -16.30
CA LYS A 117 13.18 0.13 -17.15
C LYS A 117 14.47 0.93 -17.04
N GLY A 118 15.29 0.71 -16.02
CA GLY A 118 16.64 1.28 -15.90
C GLY A 118 16.68 2.81 -15.70
N ASP A 119 15.61 3.41 -15.18
CA ASP A 119 15.48 4.86 -15.03
C ASP A 119 16.08 5.38 -13.71
N PHE A 120 17.42 5.36 -13.57
CA PHE A 120 18.18 5.80 -12.38
C PHE A 120 17.65 5.32 -11.01
N TYR A 121 16.75 4.34 -11.03
CA TYR A 121 16.02 3.83 -9.91
C TYR A 121 16.89 2.78 -9.24
N GLU A 122 17.14 2.97 -7.96
CA GLU A 122 17.83 1.98 -7.16
C GLU A 122 16.83 0.91 -6.76
N ASP A 123 17.15 -0.34 -7.11
CA ASP A 123 16.36 -1.50 -6.71
C ASP A 123 16.21 -1.52 -5.18
N LEU A 124 14.96 -1.54 -4.70
CA LEU A 124 14.67 -1.63 -3.28
C LEU A 124 14.97 -3.03 -2.71
N GLY A 125 15.25 -4.03 -3.55
CA GLY A 125 15.64 -5.36 -3.11
C GLY A 125 14.57 -6.04 -2.28
N ILE A 126 13.29 -5.85 -2.64
CA ILE A 126 12.13 -6.37 -1.92
C ILE A 126 12.10 -7.90 -2.03
N ARG A 127 12.41 -8.59 -0.92
CA ARG A 127 12.40 -10.06 -0.82
C ARG A 127 11.14 -10.59 -0.15
N ARG A 128 10.47 -9.73 0.61
CA ARG A 128 9.28 -10.07 1.38
C ARG A 128 8.43 -8.84 1.54
N VAL A 129 7.12 -9.05 1.59
CA VAL A 129 6.16 -8.01 1.93
C VAL A 129 5.41 -8.40 3.20
N ALA A 130 4.99 -7.43 3.98
CA ALA A 130 4.34 -7.68 5.26
C ALA A 130 3.23 -6.69 5.57
N PHE A 131 2.18 -7.19 6.20
CA PHE A 131 1.22 -6.32 6.88
C PHE A 131 1.56 -6.23 8.36
N TYR A 132 1.63 -5.01 8.88
CA TYR A 132 1.71 -4.78 10.32
C TYR A 132 0.39 -4.22 10.85
N ARG A 133 -0.27 -4.94 11.77
CA ARG A 133 -1.52 -4.53 12.40
C ARG A 133 -1.22 -3.72 13.65
N ALA A 134 -1.08 -2.40 13.51
CA ALA A 134 -0.59 -1.49 14.55
C ALA A 134 -1.39 -1.48 15.87
N ARG A 135 -2.66 -1.91 15.85
CA ARG A 135 -3.48 -2.03 17.06
C ARG A 135 -3.28 -3.33 17.84
N PHE A 136 -2.78 -4.36 17.15
CA PHE A 136 -2.71 -5.72 17.66
C PHE A 136 -1.26 -6.18 17.83
N GLY A 137 -0.29 -5.49 17.20
CA GLY A 137 1.12 -5.88 17.25
C GLY A 137 1.45 -7.06 16.34
N GLU A 138 0.52 -7.47 15.50
CA GLU A 138 0.67 -8.66 14.66
C GLU A 138 1.31 -8.32 13.33
N ILE A 139 2.24 -9.16 12.87
CA ILE A 139 2.86 -9.05 11.55
C ILE A 139 2.58 -10.32 10.76
N GLU A 140 2.12 -10.14 9.53
CA GLU A 140 1.94 -11.22 8.57
C GLU A 140 2.91 -11.05 7.42
N TYR A 141 3.75 -12.06 7.20
CA TYR A 141 4.82 -12.05 6.22
C TYR A 141 4.47 -12.88 4.99
N TYR A 142 4.83 -12.38 3.81
CA TYR A 142 4.66 -13.04 2.53
C TYR A 142 5.95 -12.93 1.72
N ASP A 143 6.63 -14.06 1.48
CA ASP A 143 7.84 -14.11 0.65
C ASP A 143 7.50 -13.77 -0.80
N THR A 144 8.32 -12.94 -1.47
CA THR A 144 8.05 -12.58 -2.88
C THR A 144 8.22 -13.76 -3.84
N ASP A 145 8.86 -14.84 -3.38
CA ASP A 145 8.91 -16.11 -4.09
C ASP A 145 7.50 -16.62 -4.44
N ILE A 146 6.46 -16.34 -3.64
CA ILE A 146 5.08 -16.72 -3.99
C ILE A 146 4.58 -16.05 -5.28
N PHE A 147 5.21 -14.94 -5.68
CA PHE A 147 4.92 -14.24 -6.93
C PHE A 147 5.79 -14.76 -8.10
N THR A 148 6.89 -15.46 -7.82
CA THR A 148 7.91 -15.86 -8.81
C THR A 148 8.09 -17.39 -8.98
N GLU A 149 7.66 -18.23 -8.03
CA GLU A 149 7.74 -19.71 -8.05
C GLU A 149 6.79 -20.33 -9.09
N LYS A 150 7.01 -20.03 -10.39
CA LYS A 150 6.19 -20.41 -11.55
C LYS A 150 4.71 -19.97 -11.39
N ALA A 151 4.09 -19.31 -12.36
CA ALA A 151 3.67 -19.93 -13.63
C ALA A 151 3.25 -21.43 -13.55
N SER A 152 2.87 -21.91 -12.36
CA SER A 152 2.03 -23.06 -12.04
C SER A 152 0.95 -22.62 -11.03
N LEU A 153 0.56 -21.34 -11.08
CA LEU A 153 -0.87 -21.06 -11.05
C LEU A 153 -1.50 -22.05 -12.06
N PRO A 154 -2.64 -22.70 -11.77
CA PRO A 154 -3.41 -23.32 -12.85
C PRO A 154 -3.54 -22.28 -13.98
N PRO A 155 -3.74 -22.65 -15.25
CA PRO A 155 -3.89 -21.73 -16.39
C PRO A 155 -5.07 -20.71 -16.28
N GLN A 156 -5.51 -20.41 -15.06
CA GLN A 156 -6.79 -19.91 -14.62
C GLN A 156 -6.67 -18.81 -13.54
N ALA A 157 -5.49 -18.45 -13.02
CA ALA A 157 -5.45 -17.41 -11.99
C ALA A 157 -5.45 -16.00 -12.61
N PHE A 158 -4.50 -15.69 -13.50
CA PHE A 158 -4.59 -14.54 -14.39
C PHE A 158 -3.64 -14.63 -15.57
N SER A 159 -3.93 -13.88 -16.63
CA SER A 159 -3.11 -13.69 -17.81
C SER A 159 -3.00 -12.19 -18.11
N ILE A 160 -1.80 -11.73 -18.46
CA ILE A 160 -1.60 -10.36 -18.95
C ILE A 160 -1.68 -10.40 -20.48
N VAL A 161 -2.72 -9.81 -21.06
CA VAL A 161 -2.94 -9.75 -22.51
C VAL A 161 -3.14 -8.29 -22.90
N ASN A 162 -2.30 -7.78 -23.79
CA ASN A 162 -2.34 -6.37 -24.25
C ASN A 162 -2.29 -5.34 -23.11
N GLY A 163 -1.59 -5.62 -22.01
CA GLY A 163 -1.47 -4.71 -20.86
C GLY A 163 -2.63 -4.78 -19.86
N GLU A 164 -3.60 -5.67 -20.07
CA GLU A 164 -4.68 -5.92 -19.11
C GLU A 164 -4.41 -7.18 -18.28
N VAL A 165 -4.65 -7.09 -16.97
CA VAL A 165 -4.61 -8.25 -16.05
C VAL A 165 -5.98 -8.94 -16.08
N ILE A 166 -6.05 -10.11 -16.70
CA ILE A 166 -7.29 -10.89 -16.88
C ILE A 166 -7.26 -12.09 -15.93
N PHE A 167 -8.11 -12.11 -14.90
CA PHE A 167 -8.23 -13.27 -13.98
C PHE A 167 -9.20 -14.32 -14.56
N ASN A 168 -8.81 -15.59 -14.65
CA ASN A 168 -9.53 -16.62 -15.44
C ASN A 168 -9.99 -17.85 -14.63
N GLY A 169 -10.86 -17.69 -13.63
CA GLY A 169 -11.38 -18.83 -12.85
C GLY A 169 -12.77 -18.56 -12.29
N ASP A 170 -13.64 -19.57 -12.36
CA ASP A 170 -15.07 -19.51 -12.08
C ASP A 170 -15.41 -18.86 -10.72
N ASN A 171 -16.18 -17.78 -10.77
CA ASN A 171 -16.80 -17.02 -9.67
C ASN A 171 -15.96 -15.96 -8.92
N ILE A 172 -15.38 -14.99 -9.63
CA ILE A 172 -15.29 -13.63 -9.08
C ILE A 172 -15.85 -12.62 -10.09
N SER A 173 -17.17 -12.51 -10.12
CA SER A 173 -17.85 -11.41 -10.79
C SER A 173 -18.12 -10.30 -9.78
N PHE A 174 -17.32 -9.24 -9.75
CA PHE A 174 -17.78 -7.97 -9.16
C PHE A 174 -17.37 -6.78 -10.03
N ILE A 175 -18.42 -6.19 -10.59
CA ILE A 175 -18.46 -5.01 -11.43
C ILE A 175 -18.56 -3.80 -10.50
N ASP A 176 -17.58 -2.89 -10.55
CA ASP A 176 -17.87 -1.46 -10.45
C ASP A 176 -17.24 -0.78 -11.67
N LYS A 177 -18.12 -0.43 -12.61
CA LYS A 177 -17.83 -0.05 -13.99
C LYS A 177 -17.65 1.46 -14.18
N THR A 178 -17.65 2.24 -13.11
CA THR A 178 -17.97 3.67 -13.26
C THR A 178 -16.76 4.60 -13.27
N THR A 179 -15.59 4.14 -12.82
CA THR A 179 -14.41 5.00 -12.62
C THR A 179 -13.15 4.53 -13.35
N ARG A 180 -13.21 3.40 -14.06
CA ARG A 180 -12.03 2.66 -14.55
C ARG A 180 -11.73 2.88 -16.04
N ASP A 181 -12.73 3.28 -16.82
CA ASP A 181 -12.59 3.31 -18.29
C ASP A 181 -11.73 4.49 -18.79
N GLN A 182 -11.62 5.59 -18.03
CA GLN A 182 -10.76 6.71 -18.43
C GLN A 182 -9.28 6.46 -18.13
N THR A 183 -8.95 5.84 -17.00
CA THR A 183 -7.55 5.70 -16.55
C THR A 183 -6.80 4.59 -17.29
N ILE A 184 -7.49 3.51 -17.67
CA ILE A 184 -6.86 2.37 -18.37
C ILE A 184 -6.61 2.68 -19.84
N GLU A 185 -7.55 3.34 -20.55
CA GLU A 185 -7.31 3.77 -21.93
C GLU A 185 -6.17 4.79 -22.01
N GLU A 186 -6.02 5.68 -21.03
CA GLU A 186 -4.91 6.63 -20.94
C GLU A 186 -3.56 5.94 -20.71
N LEU A 187 -3.52 4.93 -19.84
CA LEU A 187 -2.33 4.10 -19.60
C LEU A 187 -1.94 3.30 -20.85
N LEU A 188 -2.90 2.64 -21.51
CA LEU A 188 -2.66 1.83 -22.71
C LEU A 188 -2.30 2.68 -23.93
N ALA A 189 -2.86 3.89 -24.07
CA ALA A 189 -2.49 4.84 -25.12
C ALA A 189 -1.08 5.41 -24.92
N TYR A 190 -0.62 5.47 -23.67
CA TYR A 190 0.72 5.96 -23.32
C TYR A 190 1.81 4.93 -23.61
N PHE A 191 1.60 3.65 -23.26
CA PHE A 191 2.56 2.58 -23.52
C PHE A 191 2.66 2.14 -24.99
N ASN A 192 1.68 2.50 -25.83
CA ASN A 192 1.65 2.15 -27.26
C ASN A 192 2.15 3.26 -28.20
N LYS A 193 2.75 4.35 -27.69
CA LYS A 193 3.40 5.35 -28.56
C LYS A 193 4.76 4.83 -29.02
N PRO A 194 5.04 4.75 -30.34
CA PRO A 194 6.38 4.50 -30.82
C PRO A 194 7.26 5.73 -30.58
N ILE A 195 8.54 5.48 -30.28
CA ILE A 195 9.61 6.47 -30.04
C ILE A 195 9.76 7.41 -31.24
#